data_AF-A0A9W7L8Z7-F1
#
_entry.id   AF-A0A9W7L8Z7-F1
#
_cell.length_a   1.000
_cell.length_b   1.000
_cell.length_c   1.000
_cell.angle_alpha   90.00
_cell.angle_beta   90.00
_cell.angle_gamma   90.00
#
_symmetry.space_group_name_H-M   'P 1'
#
loop_
_entity.id
_entity.type
_entity.pdbx_description
1 polymer ?
#
loop_
_entity_poly.entity_id
_entity_poly.type
_entity_poly.pdbx_seq_one_letter_code
_entity_poly.pdbx_strand_id
1 'polypeptide(L)'
;MRLILLLLLFIGSAAFSPTVQTARHRASFLSASTSYQLCPEPPGGSVMEAEADLKGSKMKDMGDGSFWLQYKADGGEVSKLRTQILKDASKKAQFPGFRKGQIPPYAMPQMTSFALQEAITNSLEVVVAAYGLKTLSGSEGNIDVKEKVEDIARGWKEGDVEYTATFKGEFVPQEDK
;
A
#
# COMPACT_ATOMS: atom_id res chain seq x y z
N MET A 1 -52.63 -9.68 -64.19
CA MET A 1 -53.36 -10.56 -63.26
C MET A 1 -52.55 -11.83 -63.03
N ARG A 2 -52.58 -12.36 -61.79
CA ARG A 2 -51.84 -13.53 -61.24
C ARG A 2 -50.40 -13.17 -60.84
N LEU A 3 -50.07 -12.79 -59.60
CA LEU A 3 -50.29 -13.41 -58.28
C LEU A 3 -49.94 -14.90 -58.30
N ILE A 4 -48.71 -15.24 -57.89
CA ILE A 4 -48.36 -16.50 -57.21
C ILE A 4 -47.29 -16.18 -56.16
N LEU A 5 -47.63 -16.57 -54.95
CA LEU A 5 -46.95 -16.49 -53.67
C LEU A 5 -46.35 -17.89 -53.39
N LEU A 6 -45.08 -17.98 -53.01
CA LEU A 6 -44.46 -19.16 -52.37
C LEU A 6 -43.03 -18.74 -51.95
N LEU A 7 -42.79 -18.31 -50.71
CA LEU A 7 -42.57 -19.14 -49.52
C LEU A 7 -41.50 -20.21 -49.77
N LEU A 8 -40.35 -20.13 -49.09
CA LEU A 8 -39.61 -21.28 -48.52
C LEU A 8 -38.38 -20.83 -47.69
N LEU A 9 -38.47 -21.13 -46.40
CA LEU A 9 -37.44 -21.62 -45.47
C LEU A 9 -36.19 -20.77 -45.17
N PHE A 10 -36.28 -20.03 -44.06
CA PHE A 10 -35.14 -19.78 -43.17
C PHE A 10 -34.75 -21.09 -42.48
N ILE A 11 -33.59 -21.65 -42.82
CA ILE A 11 -32.97 -22.74 -42.05
C ILE A 11 -32.15 -22.08 -40.95
N GLY A 12 -32.65 -22.17 -39.71
CA GLY A 12 -31.94 -21.75 -38.52
C GLY A 12 -30.84 -22.75 -38.17
N SER A 13 -29.59 -22.28 -38.19
CA SER A 13 -28.46 -23.00 -37.60
C SER A 13 -28.53 -22.88 -36.08
N ALA A 14 -29.03 -23.89 -35.39
CA ALA A 14 -28.87 -24.01 -33.95
C ALA A 14 -27.40 -24.35 -33.64
N ALA A 15 -26.63 -23.34 -33.22
CA ALA A 15 -25.27 -23.52 -32.75
C ALA A 15 -25.26 -24.30 -31.43
N PHE A 16 -24.90 -25.58 -31.52
CA PHE A 16 -24.68 -26.46 -30.40
C PHE A 16 -23.45 -25.97 -29.61
N SER A 17 -23.66 -25.39 -28.43
CA SER A 17 -22.56 -25.02 -27.53
C SER A 17 -22.44 -26.09 -26.44
N PRO A 18 -21.34 -26.85 -26.36
CA PRO A 18 -21.08 -27.69 -25.21
C PRO A 18 -20.70 -26.80 -24.02
N THR A 19 -21.63 -26.60 -23.09
CA THR A 19 -21.31 -26.03 -21.77
C THR A 19 -20.58 -27.10 -20.96
N VAL A 20 -19.25 -27.11 -21.07
CA VAL A 20 -18.39 -27.80 -20.11
C VAL A 20 -18.53 -27.06 -18.77
N GLN A 21 -19.37 -27.58 -17.89
CA GLN A 21 -19.39 -27.19 -16.48
C GLN A 21 -18.15 -27.78 -15.82
N THR A 22 -17.01 -27.12 -16.00
CA THR A 22 -15.86 -27.34 -15.12
C THR A 22 -16.30 -26.87 -13.75
N ALA A 23 -16.50 -27.81 -12.83
CA ALA A 23 -16.68 -27.55 -11.41
C ALA A 23 -15.55 -26.62 -10.97
N ARG A 24 -15.87 -25.32 -10.84
CA ARG A 24 -15.02 -24.37 -10.14
C ARG A 24 -14.97 -24.88 -8.71
N HIS A 25 -13.92 -25.64 -8.39
CA HIS A 25 -13.40 -25.66 -7.04
C HIS A 25 -13.19 -24.21 -6.67
N ARG A 26 -14.19 -23.64 -5.97
CA ARG A 26 -14.05 -22.42 -5.21
C ARG A 26 -13.04 -22.80 -4.15
N ALA A 27 -11.76 -22.67 -4.48
CA ALA A 27 -10.72 -22.61 -3.49
C ALA A 27 -11.11 -21.41 -2.64
N SER A 28 -11.76 -21.71 -1.52
CA SER A 28 -11.78 -20.83 -0.36
C SER A 28 -10.31 -20.66 0.02
N PHE A 29 -9.61 -19.80 -0.71
CA PHE A 29 -8.37 -19.23 -0.26
C PHE A 29 -8.77 -18.52 1.03
N LEU A 30 -8.55 -19.21 2.14
CA LEU A 30 -8.44 -18.61 3.44
C LEU A 30 -7.50 -17.44 3.23
N SER A 31 -8.07 -16.24 3.17
CA SER A 31 -7.31 -15.02 3.29
C SER A 31 -6.80 -15.07 4.71
N ALA A 32 -5.67 -15.75 4.91
CA ALA A 32 -4.86 -15.58 6.08
C ALA A 32 -4.57 -14.08 6.10
N SER A 33 -5.32 -13.36 6.93
CA SER A 33 -4.94 -12.03 7.36
C SER A 33 -3.61 -12.25 8.07
N THR A 34 -2.51 -12.12 7.32
CA THR A 34 -1.20 -11.88 7.90
C THR A 34 -1.31 -10.53 8.59
N SER A 35 -1.84 -10.55 9.81
CA SER A 35 -1.72 -9.48 10.77
C SER A 35 -0.23 -9.39 11.06
N TYR A 36 0.46 -8.49 10.39
CA TYR A 36 1.81 -8.11 10.80
C TYR A 36 1.68 -7.52 12.20
N GLN A 37 2.50 -8.01 13.12
CA GLN A 37 2.39 -7.63 14.52
C GLN A 37 2.98 -6.25 14.70
N LEU A 38 2.12 -5.26 14.96
CA LEU A 38 2.55 -3.91 15.32
C LEU A 38 3.42 -3.97 16.58
N CYS A 39 4.45 -3.12 16.62
CA CYS A 39 5.27 -3.02 17.81
C CYS A 39 4.44 -2.47 18.97
N PRO A 40 4.47 -3.13 20.15
CA PRO A 40 3.71 -2.66 21.30
C PRO A 40 4.19 -1.29 21.74
N GLU A 41 3.24 -0.53 22.30
CA GLU A 41 3.49 0.77 22.88
C GLU A 41 4.55 0.68 24.00
N PRO A 42 5.59 1.53 24.00
CA PRO A 42 6.63 1.48 25.02
C PRO A 42 6.08 1.84 26.41
N PRO A 43 6.55 1.18 27.49
CA PRO A 43 6.17 1.52 28.84
C PRO A 43 6.80 2.87 29.24
N GLY A 44 5.96 3.80 29.70
CA GLY A 44 6.35 5.17 30.03
C GLY A 44 6.12 6.17 28.90
N GLY A 45 6.73 7.36 29.03
CA GLY A 45 6.63 8.47 28.08
C GLY A 45 5.39 9.34 28.22
N SER A 46 5.48 10.57 27.72
CA SER A 46 4.38 11.54 27.71
C SER A 46 3.58 11.41 26.43
N VAL A 47 2.26 11.24 26.52
CA VAL A 47 1.37 11.22 25.36
C VAL A 47 1.31 12.61 24.77
N MET A 48 1.52 12.71 23.46
CA MET A 48 1.44 13.97 22.72
C MET A 48 0.08 14.10 22.04
N GLU A 49 -0.49 15.29 22.10
CA GLU A 49 -1.67 15.65 21.32
C GLU A 49 -1.23 16.26 19.98
N ALA A 50 -1.91 15.89 18.90
CA ALA A 50 -1.64 16.44 17.58
C ALA A 50 -2.25 17.84 17.49
N GLU A 51 -1.56 18.77 16.82
CA GLU A 51 -2.13 20.09 16.52
C GLU A 51 -3.22 20.01 15.45
N ALA A 52 -3.15 18.99 14.57
CA ALA A 52 -4.15 18.70 13.56
C ALA A 52 -5.00 17.46 13.91
N ASP A 53 -6.23 17.38 13.37
CA ASP A 53 -7.12 16.22 13.54
C ASP A 53 -6.60 15.00 12.75
N LEU A 54 -5.62 14.31 13.33
CA LEU A 54 -5.07 13.05 12.82
C LEU A 54 -5.81 11.88 13.47
N LYS A 55 -6.86 11.41 12.79
CA LYS A 55 -7.68 10.30 13.28
C LYS A 55 -6.86 9.01 13.34
N GLY A 56 -6.70 8.46 14.54
CA GLY A 56 -6.02 7.19 14.77
C GLY A 56 -4.50 7.28 14.86
N SER A 57 -3.92 8.48 14.92
CA SER A 57 -2.51 8.63 15.30
C SER A 57 -2.34 8.55 16.80
N LYS A 58 -1.25 7.93 17.24
CA LYS A 58 -0.79 7.98 18.62
C LYS A 58 0.69 8.28 18.64
N MET A 59 1.08 9.32 19.37
CA MET A 59 2.49 9.64 19.55
C MET A 59 2.86 9.77 21.02
N LYS A 60 4.06 9.30 21.34
CA LYS A 60 4.67 9.38 22.66
C LYS A 60 6.07 9.92 22.59
N ASP A 61 6.38 10.86 23.47
CA ASP A 61 7.74 11.25 23.78
C ASP A 61 8.36 10.24 24.75
N MET A 62 9.45 9.58 24.32
CA MET A 62 10.17 8.59 25.12
C MET A 62 11.30 9.21 25.95
N GLY A 63 11.53 10.53 25.85
CA GLY A 63 12.69 11.20 26.41
C GLY A 63 13.89 11.21 25.46
N ASP A 64 14.90 12.02 25.78
CA ASP A 64 16.15 12.16 25.01
C ASP A 64 15.94 12.52 23.52
N GLY A 65 14.85 13.22 23.20
CA GLY A 65 14.48 13.61 21.84
C GLY A 65 14.01 12.44 20.95
N SER A 66 13.63 11.31 21.56
CA SER A 66 13.15 10.11 20.85
C SER A 66 11.63 9.97 20.95
N PHE A 67 10.98 9.72 19.82
CA PHE A 67 9.53 9.64 19.71
C PHE A 67 9.09 8.28 19.19
N TRP A 68 7.97 7.79 19.72
CA TRP A 68 7.28 6.61 19.24
C TRP A 68 5.96 7.03 18.61
N LEU A 69 5.70 6.57 17.40
CA LEU A 69 4.52 6.91 16.62
C LEU A 69 3.84 5.64 16.11
N GLN A 70 2.53 5.55 16.30
CA GLN A 70 1.66 4.61 15.62
C GLN A 70 0.73 5.39 14.69
N TYR A 71 0.73 5.04 13.40
CA TYR A 71 -0.11 5.69 12.41
C TYR A 71 -0.55 4.74 11.30
N LYS A 72 -1.40 5.24 10.41
CA LYS A 72 -2.02 4.50 9.32
C LYS A 72 -1.78 5.23 7.99
N ALA A 73 -1.00 4.62 7.11
CA ALA A 73 -0.78 5.09 5.75
C ALA A 73 -2.02 4.82 4.88
N ASP A 74 -2.39 5.81 4.05
CA ASP A 74 -3.52 5.73 3.14
C ASP A 74 -3.30 4.68 2.04
N GLY A 75 -4.22 3.72 1.93
CA GLY A 75 -4.15 2.68 0.90
C GLY A 75 -4.29 3.23 -0.52
N GLY A 76 -4.99 4.37 -0.67
CA GLY A 76 -5.12 5.08 -1.94
C GLY A 76 -3.77 5.61 -2.44
N GLU A 77 -2.99 6.24 -1.57
CA GLU A 77 -1.63 6.70 -1.87
C GLU A 77 -0.70 5.54 -2.22
N VAL A 78 -0.70 4.46 -1.43
CA VAL A 78 0.11 3.26 -1.72
C VAL A 78 -0.20 2.70 -3.11
N SER A 79 -1.48 2.61 -3.49
CA SER A 79 -1.88 2.09 -4.80
C SER A 79 -1.44 2.99 -5.96
N LYS A 80 -1.51 4.32 -5.77
CA LYS A 80 -1.01 5.30 -6.75
C LYS A 80 0.50 5.17 -6.95
N LEU A 81 1.26 5.17 -5.86
CA LEU A 81 2.72 5.02 -5.88
C LEU A 81 3.13 3.69 -6.52
N ARG A 82 2.47 2.59 -6.15
CA ARG A 82 2.71 1.28 -6.76
C ARG A 82 2.49 1.31 -8.28
N THR A 83 1.41 1.91 -8.74
CA THR A 83 1.11 2.02 -10.18
C THR A 83 2.17 2.85 -10.91
N GLN A 84 2.65 3.93 -10.29
CA GLN A 84 3.71 4.77 -10.84
C GLN A 84 5.05 4.02 -10.91
N ILE A 85 5.44 3.33 -9.83
CA ILE A 85 6.64 2.50 -9.77
C ILE A 85 6.60 1.39 -10.82
N LEU A 86 5.46 0.70 -10.98
CA LEU A 86 5.31 -0.33 -12.02
C LEU A 86 5.45 0.26 -13.43
N LYS A 87 4.83 1.42 -13.68
CA LYS A 87 4.94 2.11 -14.98
C LYS A 87 6.39 2.49 -15.27
N ASP A 88 7.11 3.00 -14.28
CA ASP A 88 8.50 3.41 -14.44
C ASP A 88 9.45 2.21 -14.58
N ALA A 89 9.27 1.18 -13.75
CA ALA A 89 10.03 -0.06 -13.81
C ALA A 89 9.87 -0.76 -15.17
N SER A 90 8.65 -0.83 -15.70
CA SER A 90 8.42 -1.45 -17.03
C SER A 90 9.20 -0.76 -18.15
N LYS A 91 9.39 0.56 -18.07
CA LYS A 91 10.06 1.35 -19.12
C LYS A 91 11.57 1.40 -18.95
N LYS A 92 12.04 1.52 -17.70
CA LYS A 92 13.42 1.86 -17.35
C LYS A 92 14.23 0.66 -16.87
N ALA A 93 13.62 -0.31 -16.18
CA ALA A 93 14.34 -1.46 -15.63
C ALA A 93 14.56 -2.56 -16.67
N GLN A 94 15.69 -3.25 -16.57
CA GLN A 94 16.02 -4.41 -17.40
C GLN A 94 15.96 -5.67 -16.55
N PHE A 95 14.99 -6.53 -16.81
CA PHE A 95 14.81 -7.79 -16.09
C PHE A 95 15.42 -8.97 -16.89
N PRO A 96 16.40 -9.70 -16.33
CA PRO A 96 17.01 -10.85 -17.01
C PRO A 96 15.98 -11.92 -17.39
N GLY A 97 16.01 -12.38 -18.64
CA GLY A 97 15.07 -13.41 -19.13
C GLY A 97 13.67 -12.89 -19.49
N PHE A 98 13.39 -11.59 -19.32
CA PHE A 98 12.12 -10.97 -19.67
C PHE A 98 12.31 -9.88 -20.73
N ARG A 99 11.27 -9.65 -21.55
CA ARG A 99 11.31 -8.58 -22.56
C ARG A 99 11.17 -7.22 -21.89
N LYS A 100 11.79 -6.19 -22.47
CA LYS A 100 11.58 -4.79 -22.03
C LYS A 100 10.08 -4.48 -21.99
N GLY A 101 9.61 -3.81 -20.93
CA GLY A 101 8.18 -3.59 -20.70
C GLY A 101 7.50 -4.65 -19.85
N GLN A 102 8.07 -5.85 -19.71
CA GLN A 102 7.51 -6.92 -18.89
C GLN A 102 8.16 -6.93 -17.51
N ILE A 103 7.33 -6.85 -16.47
CA ILE A 103 7.76 -7.01 -15.08
C ILE A 103 7.57 -8.48 -14.70
N PRO A 104 8.62 -9.15 -14.23
CA PRO A 104 8.53 -10.54 -13.85
C PRO A 104 7.76 -10.72 -12.52
N PRO A 105 7.07 -11.86 -12.32
CA PRO A 105 6.31 -12.11 -11.11
C PRO A 105 7.13 -12.00 -9.82
N TYR A 106 8.42 -12.38 -9.84
CA TYR A 106 9.28 -12.31 -8.66
C TYR A 106 9.62 -10.88 -8.23
N ALA A 107 9.54 -9.89 -9.13
CA ALA A 107 9.83 -8.49 -8.82
C ALA A 107 8.61 -7.73 -8.28
N MET A 108 7.41 -8.25 -8.48
CA MET A 108 6.16 -7.60 -8.06
C MET A 108 6.07 -7.32 -6.55
N PRO A 109 6.49 -8.23 -5.63
CA PRO A 109 6.51 -7.94 -4.20
C PRO A 109 7.50 -6.81 -3.85
N GLN A 110 8.65 -6.78 -4.53
CA GLN A 110 9.66 -5.75 -4.31
C GLN A 110 9.19 -4.35 -4.77
N MET A 111 8.48 -4.27 -5.89
CA MET A 111 7.86 -3.01 -6.33
C MET A 111 6.79 -2.54 -5.32
N THR A 112 6.08 -3.48 -4.70
CA THR A 112 5.08 -3.19 -3.67
C THR A 112 5.74 -2.73 -2.37
N SER A 113 6.88 -3.32 -1.97
CA SER A 113 7.62 -2.86 -0.80
C SER A 113 8.18 -1.45 -0.98
N PHE A 114 8.63 -1.08 -2.18
CA PHE A 114 9.05 0.30 -2.46
C PHE A 114 7.88 1.29 -2.34
N ALA A 115 6.71 0.95 -2.89
CA ALA A 115 5.53 1.79 -2.77
C ALA A 115 5.11 1.98 -1.31
N LEU A 116 5.18 0.92 -0.50
CA LEU A 116 4.89 0.98 0.93
C LEU A 116 5.90 1.84 1.70
N GLN A 117 7.21 1.69 1.42
CA GLN A 117 8.25 2.51 2.05
C GLN A 117 8.06 4.01 1.76
N GLU A 118 7.75 4.34 0.51
CA GLU A 118 7.53 5.74 0.10
C GLU A 118 6.26 6.31 0.74
N ALA A 119 5.15 5.56 0.73
CA ALA A 119 3.91 5.96 1.39
C ALA A 119 4.08 6.15 2.91
N ILE A 120 4.79 5.23 3.58
CA ILE A 120 5.07 5.33 5.01
C ILE A 120 5.91 6.58 5.28
N THR A 121 6.99 6.81 4.52
CA THR A 121 7.84 8.00 4.66
C THR A 121 7.06 9.30 4.46
N ASN A 122 6.25 9.40 3.40
CA ASN A 122 5.42 10.58 3.14
C ASN A 122 4.43 10.83 4.29
N SER A 123 3.75 9.78 4.74
CA SER A 123 2.77 9.90 5.83
C SER A 123 3.45 10.29 7.15
N LEU A 124 4.66 9.81 7.40
CA LEU A 124 5.45 10.17 8.57
C LEU A 124 5.81 11.66 8.56
N GLU A 125 6.28 12.20 7.44
CA GLU A 125 6.60 13.63 7.34
C GLU A 125 5.39 14.51 7.65
N VAL A 126 4.21 14.15 7.13
CA VAL A 126 2.95 14.86 7.39
C VAL A 126 2.57 14.76 8.87
N VAL A 127 2.68 13.58 9.48
CA VAL A 127 2.31 13.36 10.87
C VAL A 127 3.27 14.08 11.80
N VAL A 128 4.57 13.94 11.61
CA VAL A 128 5.60 14.61 12.42
C VAL A 128 5.41 16.13 12.38
N ALA A 129 5.14 16.69 11.20
CA ALA A 129 4.83 18.10 11.05
C ALA A 129 3.53 18.51 11.79
N ALA A 130 2.50 17.68 11.78
CA ALA A 130 1.23 17.93 12.48
C ALA A 130 1.33 17.89 14.01
N TYR A 131 2.43 17.33 14.55
CA TYR A 131 2.75 17.37 15.98
C TYR A 131 3.77 18.48 16.32
N GLY A 132 4.07 19.39 15.39
CA GLY A 132 5.03 20.48 15.60
C GLY A 132 6.48 20.01 15.71
N LEU A 133 6.77 18.79 15.27
CA LEU A 133 8.10 18.21 15.29
C LEU A 133 8.78 18.33 13.93
N LYS A 134 10.10 18.26 13.95
CA LYS A 134 10.92 18.06 12.75
C LYS A 134 11.90 16.92 13.01
N THR A 135 12.01 16.00 12.06
CA THR A 135 13.04 14.96 12.10
C THR A 135 14.42 15.62 12.00
N LEU A 136 15.37 15.15 12.80
CA LEU A 136 16.76 15.60 12.69
C LEU A 136 17.30 15.29 11.29
N SER A 137 18.14 16.17 10.74
CA SER A 137 18.78 15.93 9.44
C SER A 137 20.10 15.18 9.65
N GLY A 138 20.35 14.09 8.91
CA GLY A 138 21.64 13.35 8.93
C GLY A 138 21.52 11.92 9.48
N SER A 139 22.64 11.35 9.93
CA SER A 139 22.70 9.96 10.43
C SER A 139 21.85 9.69 11.68
N GLU A 140 21.53 10.74 12.45
CA GLU A 140 20.71 10.68 13.66
C GLU A 140 19.21 10.86 13.39
N GLY A 141 18.85 11.28 12.17
CA GLY A 141 17.47 11.44 11.70
C GLY A 141 16.81 10.17 11.19
N ASN A 142 17.49 9.03 11.31
CA ASN A 142 16.98 7.79 10.75
C ASN A 142 15.67 7.39 11.45
N ILE A 143 14.60 7.38 10.65
CA ILE A 143 13.32 6.83 11.02
C ILE A 143 13.46 5.31 11.00
N ASP A 144 13.34 4.69 12.17
CA ASP A 144 13.30 3.24 12.29
C ASP A 144 11.84 2.78 12.26
N VAL A 145 11.39 2.34 11.08
CA VAL A 145 10.11 1.67 10.91
C VAL A 145 10.29 0.24 11.38
N LYS A 146 9.64 -0.11 12.49
CA LYS A 146 9.91 -1.39 13.16
C LYS A 146 9.31 -2.58 12.42
N GLU A 147 8.31 -2.36 11.57
CA GLU A 147 7.74 -3.41 10.74
C GLU A 147 8.61 -3.72 9.52
N LYS A 148 8.80 -5.02 9.26
CA LYS A 148 9.40 -5.48 8.01
C LYS A 148 8.44 -5.24 6.85
N VAL A 149 8.71 -4.19 6.07
CA VAL A 149 7.90 -3.81 4.91
C VAL A 149 7.76 -4.96 3.90
N GLU A 150 8.74 -5.84 3.81
CA GLU A 150 8.69 -7.04 2.96
C GLU A 150 7.59 -8.02 3.37
N ASP A 151 7.33 -8.17 4.66
CA ASP A 151 6.29 -9.08 5.17
C ASP A 151 4.90 -8.49 4.93
N ILE A 152 4.77 -7.16 5.06
CA ILE A 152 3.55 -6.43 4.68
C ILE A 152 3.29 -6.58 3.18
N ALA A 153 4.32 -6.39 2.34
CA ALA A 153 4.20 -6.42 0.89
C ALA A 153 3.73 -7.76 0.31
N ARG A 154 4.07 -8.89 0.96
CA ARG A 154 3.67 -10.23 0.50
C ARG A 154 2.16 -10.48 0.60
N GLY A 155 1.51 -9.87 1.59
CA GLY A 155 0.08 -10.05 1.86
C GLY A 155 -0.79 -8.84 1.54
N TRP A 156 -0.17 -7.71 1.15
CA TRP A 156 -0.88 -6.47 0.95
C TRP A 156 -1.93 -6.58 -0.17
N LYS A 157 -3.16 -6.19 0.18
CA LYS A 157 -4.27 -5.96 -0.72
C LYS A 157 -4.59 -4.47 -0.64
N GLU A 158 -5.08 -3.89 -1.74
CA GLU A 158 -5.46 -2.48 -1.81
C GLU A 158 -6.28 -2.08 -0.58
N GLY A 159 -5.68 -1.24 0.25
CA GLY A 159 -6.15 -0.94 1.59
C GLY A 159 -5.05 -0.29 2.42
N ASP A 160 -5.48 0.30 3.51
CA ASP A 160 -4.61 1.07 4.39
C ASP A 160 -3.63 0.18 5.15
N VAL A 161 -2.50 0.76 5.54
CA VAL A 161 -1.43 0.05 6.23
C VAL A 161 -1.10 0.74 7.54
N GLU A 162 -1.29 0.04 8.65
CA GLU A 162 -0.88 0.51 9.97
C GLU A 162 0.61 0.22 10.15
N TYR A 163 1.32 1.11 10.83
CA TYR A 163 2.74 0.94 11.12
C TYR A 163 3.13 1.66 12.39
N THR A 164 4.30 1.28 12.89
CA THR A 164 4.92 1.83 14.09
C THR A 164 6.32 2.29 13.77
N ALA A 165 6.60 3.56 14.04
CA ALA A 165 7.91 4.14 13.81
C ALA A 165 8.49 4.68 15.12
N THR A 166 9.81 4.57 15.24
CA THR A 166 10.58 5.33 16.23
C THR A 166 11.56 6.23 15.51
N PHE A 167 11.61 7.49 15.89
CA PHE A 167 12.49 8.48 15.28
C PHE A 167 12.99 9.47 16.33
N LYS A 168 14.09 10.16 16.00
CA LYS A 168 14.57 11.30 16.79
C LYS A 168 14.18 12.60 16.13
N GLY A 169 13.70 13.54 16.93
CA GLY A 169 13.20 14.82 16.44
C GLY A 169 13.42 15.96 17.43
N GLU A 170 13.22 17.17 16.94
CA GLU A 170 13.21 18.38 17.75
C GLU A 170 11.89 19.12 17.52
N PHE A 171 11.41 19.78 18.57
CA PHE A 171 10.26 20.68 18.47
C PHE A 171 10.65 21.88 17.61
N VAL A 172 9.83 22.19 16.62
CA VAL A 172 10.00 23.41 15.85
C VAL A 172 9.49 24.56 16.72
N PRO A 173 10.33 25.53 17.10
CA PRO A 173 9.82 26.72 17.76
C PRO A 173 8.86 27.41 16.78
N GLN A 174 7.59 27.52 17.15
CA GLN A 174 6.66 28.36 16.41
C GLN A 174 7.14 29.80 16.56
N GLU A 175 7.70 30.38 15.50
CA GLU A 175 7.89 31.83 15.45
C GLU A 175 6.49 32.46 15.45
N ASP A 176 6.11 33.04 16.59
CA ASP A 176 4.92 33.86 16.76
C ASP A 176 4.85 34.88 15.61
N LYS A 177 3.89 34.70 14.70
CA LYS A 177 3.58 35.66 13.62
C LYS A 177 2.47 36.60 14.03
#